data_AF-A0A261Y534-F1
#
_entry.id   AF-A0A261Y534-F1
#
_cell.length_a   1.000
_cell.length_b   1.000
_cell.length_c   1.000
_cell.angle_alpha   90.00
_cell.angle_beta   90.00
_cell.angle_gamma   90.00
#
_symmetry.space_group_name_H-M   'P 1'
#
loop_
_entity.id
_entity.type
_entity.pdbx_description
1 polymer ?
#
loop_
_entity_poly.entity_id
_entity_poly.type
_entity_poly.pdbx_seq_one_letter_code
_entity_poly.pdbx_strand_id
1 'polypeptide(L)'
;MTSGFATISGSVLFGYNHMGVNPQSLLTAAVMSIPCSLALSKVRVPDEEESGTKGKVVGSHRSEDGNVLAAAGNGASIGLAVACFMFAFILVIISLIETIDSMLPWYGGFYGLESLMVAEILGCVMMLVAVFIGIPSNGSRAYRLATRN
;
A
#
# COMPACT_ATOMS: atom_id res chain seq x y z
N MET A 1 -10.10 10.89 3.51
CA MET A 1 -8.79 10.61 2.89
C MET A 1 -8.08 9.45 3.58
N THR A 2 -7.87 9.48 4.91
CA THR A 2 -7.15 8.44 5.68
C THR A 2 -7.64 7.01 5.43
N SER A 3 -8.96 6.79 5.40
CA SER A 3 -9.55 5.46 5.13
C SER A 3 -9.22 4.92 3.74
N GLY A 4 -9.09 5.78 2.72
CA GLY A 4 -8.76 5.39 1.35
C GLY A 4 -7.31 4.88 1.21
N PHE A 5 -6.39 5.42 2.02
CA PHE A 5 -4.99 4.96 2.04
C PHE A 5 -4.76 3.76 2.97
N ALA A 6 -5.64 3.54 3.95
CA ALA A 6 -5.52 2.45 4.91
C ALA A 6 -6.04 1.09 4.38
N THR A 7 -6.86 1.11 3.33
CA THR A 7 -7.55 -0.07 2.79
C THR A 7 -7.15 -0.30 1.33
N ILE A 8 -7.28 -1.55 0.87
CA ILE A 8 -7.04 -1.94 -0.52
C ILE A 8 -8.35 -1.98 -1.32
N SER A 9 -8.26 -1.70 -2.62
CA SER A 9 -9.38 -1.91 -3.54
C SER A 9 -9.61 -3.41 -3.78
N GLY A 10 -10.89 -3.80 -3.88
CA GLY A 10 -11.28 -5.18 -4.20
C GLY A 10 -10.74 -5.67 -5.55
N SER A 11 -10.51 -4.78 -6.51
CA SER A 11 -9.89 -5.13 -7.81
C SER A 11 -8.46 -5.66 -7.65
N VAL A 12 -7.69 -5.11 -6.71
CA VAL A 12 -6.29 -5.50 -6.46
C VAL A 12 -6.20 -6.72 -5.54
N LEU A 13 -7.19 -6.91 -4.65
CA LEU A 13 -7.30 -8.10 -3.80
C LEU A 13 -7.26 -9.39 -4.62
N PHE A 14 -7.99 -9.44 -5.74
CA PHE A 14 -7.99 -10.59 -6.64
C PHE A 14 -6.62 -10.82 -7.30
N GLY A 15 -5.91 -9.74 -7.65
CA GLY A 15 -4.54 -9.80 -8.15
C GLY A 15 -3.58 -10.45 -7.16
N TYR A 16 -3.64 -10.04 -5.88
CA TYR A 16 -2.79 -10.63 -4.84
C TYR A 16 -3.11 -12.10 -4.55
N ASN A 17 -4.37 -12.52 -4.68
CA ASN A 17 -4.74 -13.92 -4.57
C ASN A 17 -4.05 -14.77 -5.66
N HIS A 18 -3.92 -14.24 -6.88
CA HIS A 18 -3.21 -14.93 -7.97
C HIS A 18 -1.69 -14.99 -7.75
N MET A 19 -1.12 -14.07 -6.97
CA MET A 19 0.30 -14.07 -6.57
C MET A 19 0.60 -15.05 -5.40
N GLY A 20 -0.39 -15.82 -4.93
CA GLY A 20 -0.21 -16.83 -3.88
C GLY A 20 -0.32 -16.29 -2.45
N VAL A 21 -0.79 -15.06 -2.26
CA VAL A 21 -1.06 -14.50 -0.93
C VAL A 21 -2.37 -15.06 -0.39
N ASN A 22 -2.40 -15.42 0.90
CA ASN A 22 -3.61 -15.94 1.52
C ASN A 22 -4.75 -14.89 1.47
N PRO A 23 -5.87 -15.17 0.78
CA PRO A 23 -6.95 -14.20 0.60
C PRO A 23 -7.71 -13.91 1.89
N GLN A 24 -7.75 -14.85 2.84
CA GLN A 24 -8.38 -14.63 4.14
C GLN A 24 -7.61 -13.58 4.93
N SER A 25 -6.27 -13.64 4.94
CA SER A 25 -5.43 -12.64 5.62
C SER A 25 -5.56 -11.24 5.00
N LEU A 26 -5.66 -11.14 3.68
CA LEU A 26 -5.89 -9.87 3.00
C LEU A 26 -7.26 -9.28 3.33
N LEU A 27 -8.30 -10.11 3.33
CA LEU A 27 -9.65 -9.68 3.64
C LEU A 27 -9.78 -9.23 5.11
N THR A 28 -9.24 -10.00 6.05
CA THR A 28 -9.25 -9.62 7.47
C THR A 28 -8.47 -8.33 7.72
N ALA A 29 -7.32 -8.15 7.08
CA ALA A 29 -6.57 -6.90 7.15
C ALA A 29 -7.39 -5.70 6.61
N ALA A 30 -8.03 -5.84 5.45
CA ALA A 30 -8.84 -4.79 4.87
C ALA A 30 -10.02 -4.37 5.76
N VAL A 31 -10.71 -5.34 6.38
CA VAL A 31 -11.82 -5.09 7.31
C VAL A 31 -11.33 -4.44 8.60
N MET A 32 -10.20 -4.89 9.14
CA MET A 32 -9.59 -4.34 10.36
C MET A 32 -9.05 -2.90 10.16
N SER A 33 -8.62 -2.55 8.95
CA SER A 33 -8.18 -1.19 8.60
C SER A 33 -9.28 -0.13 8.71
N ILE A 34 -10.56 -0.49 8.53
CA ILE A 34 -11.68 0.47 8.57
C ILE A 34 -11.79 1.14 9.96
N PRO A 35 -12.03 0.41 11.07
CA PRO A 35 -12.11 1.01 12.39
C PRO A 35 -10.77 1.63 12.83
N CYS A 36 -9.64 1.02 12.45
CA CYS A 36 -8.31 1.55 12.76
C CYS A 36 -8.08 2.92 12.10
N SER A 37 -8.45 3.07 10.83
CA SER A 37 -8.28 4.33 10.09
C SER A 37 -9.12 5.46 10.66
N LEU A 38 -10.33 5.16 11.15
CA LEU A 38 -11.19 6.12 11.82
C LEU A 38 -10.63 6.52 13.18
N ALA A 39 -10.18 5.55 13.98
CA ALA A 39 -9.55 5.83 15.28
C ALA A 39 -8.31 6.72 15.10
N LEU A 40 -7.41 6.36 14.18
CA LEU A 40 -6.20 7.12 13.90
C LEU A 40 -6.49 8.52 13.35
N SER A 41 -7.48 8.65 12.45
CA SER A 41 -7.82 9.97 11.90
C SER A 41 -8.34 10.90 13.00
N LYS A 42 -9.16 10.39 13.93
CA LYS A 42 -9.71 11.18 15.05
C LYS A 42 -8.68 11.46 16.15
N VAL A 43 -7.72 10.57 16.37
CA VAL A 43 -6.59 10.84 17.28
C VAL A 43 -5.68 11.93 16.70
N ARG A 44 -5.44 11.93 15.39
CA ARG A 44 -4.56 12.92 14.76
C ARG A 44 -5.23 14.28 14.56
N VAL A 45 -6.49 14.27 14.13
CA VAL A 45 -7.32 15.46 13.88
C VAL A 45 -8.71 15.21 14.48
N PRO A 46 -8.95 15.64 15.72
CA PRO A 46 -10.26 15.51 16.35
C PRO A 46 -11.28 16.43 15.67
N ASP A 47 -12.55 16.04 15.68
CA ASP A 47 -13.62 16.92 15.20
C ASP A 47 -13.92 17.95 16.28
N GLU A 48 -13.76 19.24 15.95
CA GLU A 48 -14.09 20.34 16.84
C GLU A 48 -15.49 20.93 16.58
N GLU A 49 -16.06 20.68 15.39
CA GLU A 49 -17.37 21.19 14.98
C GLU A 49 -18.44 20.09 14.92
N GLU A 50 -19.72 20.47 15.08
CA GLU A 50 -20.82 19.54 14.86
C GLU A 50 -20.94 19.16 13.38
N SER A 51 -20.90 17.86 13.09
CA SER A 51 -21.06 17.35 11.72
C SER A 51 -22.37 17.85 11.09
N GLY A 52 -22.27 18.56 9.97
CA GLY A 52 -23.40 19.02 9.16
C GLY A 52 -24.29 17.91 8.58
N THR A 53 -23.95 16.64 8.80
CA THR A 53 -24.72 15.46 8.39
C THR A 53 -25.42 14.77 9.57
N LYS A 54 -25.31 15.29 10.81
CA LYS A 54 -26.09 14.79 11.96
C LYS A 54 -27.59 14.84 11.63
N GLY A 55 -28.18 13.67 11.36
CA GLY A 55 -29.62 13.52 11.12
C GLY A 55 -30.14 13.86 9.71
N LYS A 56 -29.29 14.28 8.76
CA LYS A 56 -29.66 14.48 7.35
C LYS A 56 -28.91 13.50 6.46
N VAL A 57 -29.62 12.51 5.92
CA VAL A 57 -29.12 11.67 4.83
C VAL A 57 -29.16 12.53 3.57
N VAL A 58 -28.04 13.16 3.23
CA VAL A 58 -27.88 13.75 1.89
C VAL A 58 -27.84 12.58 0.92
N GLY A 59 -28.88 12.45 0.09
CA GLY A 59 -29.00 11.36 -0.87
C GLY A 59 -27.75 11.28 -1.74
N SER A 60 -27.12 10.10 -1.77
CA SER A 60 -26.05 9.79 -2.71
C SER A 60 -26.49 10.11 -4.13
N HIS A 61 -25.62 10.75 -4.91
CA HIS A 61 -25.78 10.83 -6.36
C HIS A 61 -25.97 9.39 -6.87
N ARG A 62 -27.18 9.05 -7.28
CA ARG A 62 -27.47 7.73 -7.82
C ARG A 62 -26.89 7.72 -9.22
N SER A 63 -25.97 6.79 -9.50
CA SER A 63 -25.50 6.57 -10.86
C SER A 63 -26.72 6.35 -11.75
N GLU A 64 -26.89 7.15 -12.80
CA GLU A 64 -27.97 6.99 -13.79
C GLU A 64 -27.68 5.79 -14.71
N ASP A 65 -27.06 4.72 -14.19
CA ASP A 65 -26.85 3.49 -14.94
C ASP A 65 -28.20 2.78 -15.04
N GLY A 66 -28.92 3.02 -16.14
CA GLY A 66 -30.28 2.52 -16.35
C GLY A 66 -30.43 1.00 -16.38
N ASN A 67 -29.33 0.22 -16.47
CA ASN A 67 -29.35 -1.24 -16.50
C ASN A 67 -28.08 -1.85 -15.89
N VAL A 68 -28.17 -3.09 -15.36
CA VAL A 68 -27.04 -3.84 -14.79
C VAL A 68 -25.91 -4.02 -15.80
N LEU A 69 -26.27 -4.24 -17.07
CA LEU A 69 -25.29 -4.39 -18.15
C LEU A 69 -24.56 -3.07 -18.47
N ALA A 70 -25.25 -1.93 -18.36
CA ALA A 70 -24.65 -0.61 -18.56
C ALA A 70 -23.68 -0.28 -17.41
N ALA A 71 -24.07 -0.55 -16.16
CA ALA A 71 -23.19 -0.41 -15.00
C ALA A 71 -21.95 -1.32 -15.10
N ALA A 72 -22.11 -2.56 -15.57
CA ALA A 72 -20.98 -3.47 -15.80
C ALA A 72 -20.03 -2.97 -16.91
N GLY A 73 -20.59 -2.44 -18.01
CA GLY A 73 -19.80 -1.84 -19.10
C GLY A 73 -19.02 -0.60 -18.66
N ASN A 74 -19.65 0.30 -17.91
CA ASN A 74 -18.99 1.47 -17.32
C ASN A 74 -17.93 1.09 -16.29
N GLY A 75 -18.20 0.08 -15.45
CA GLY A 75 -17.21 -0.45 -14.52
C GLY A 75 -15.98 -1.06 -15.23
N ALA A 76 -16.21 -1.78 -16.32
CA ALA A 76 -15.13 -2.39 -17.13
C ALA A 76 -14.25 -1.33 -17.80
N SER A 77 -14.83 -0.26 -18.35
CA SER A 77 -14.05 0.81 -19.00
C SER A 77 -13.19 1.59 -18.01
N ILE A 78 -13.73 1.92 -16.83
CA ILE A 78 -12.97 2.54 -15.73
C ILE A 78 -11.87 1.58 -15.24
N GLY A 79 -12.21 0.29 -15.07
CA GLY A 79 -11.26 -0.73 -14.64
C GLY A 79 -10.08 -0.90 -15.59
N LEU A 80 -10.33 -0.86 -16.91
CA LEU A 80 -9.27 -0.94 -17.91
C LEU A 80 -8.28 0.22 -17.80
N ALA A 81 -8.78 1.45 -17.62
CA ALA A 81 -7.93 2.62 -17.44
C ALA A 81 -7.04 2.47 -16.20
N VAL A 82 -7.63 2.10 -15.05
CA VAL A 82 -6.90 1.89 -13.79
C VAL A 82 -5.86 0.78 -13.93
N ALA A 83 -6.19 -0.33 -14.59
CA ALA A 83 -5.25 -1.42 -14.83
C ALA A 83 -4.02 -0.96 -15.65
N CYS A 84 -4.25 -0.25 -16.76
CA CYS A 84 -3.16 0.31 -17.57
C CYS A 84 -2.25 1.25 -16.76
N PHE A 85 -2.82 2.11 -15.92
CA PHE A 85 -2.03 2.98 -15.03
C PHE A 85 -1.20 2.17 -14.04
N MET A 86 -1.76 1.12 -13.43
CA MET A 86 -1.00 0.28 -12.48
C MET A 86 0.16 -0.46 -13.17
N PHE A 87 -0.05 -0.99 -14.38
CA PHE A 87 1.03 -1.63 -15.15
C PHE A 87 2.17 -0.65 -15.47
N ALA A 88 1.84 0.53 -15.99
CA ALA A 88 2.84 1.55 -16.29
C ALA A 88 3.58 1.99 -15.02
N PHE A 89 2.86 2.18 -13.92
CA PHE A 89 3.46 2.59 -12.65
C PHE A 89 4.44 1.56 -12.09
N ILE A 90 4.11 0.26 -12.16
CA ILE A 90 5.02 -0.80 -11.72
C ILE A 90 6.31 -0.81 -12.55
N LEU A 91 6.23 -0.65 -13.88
CA LEU A 91 7.42 -0.57 -14.74
C LEU A 91 8.30 0.63 -14.41
N VAL A 92 7.68 1.79 -14.16
CA VAL A 92 8.40 3.01 -13.76
C VAL A 92 9.12 2.81 -12.42
N ILE A 93 8.45 2.22 -11.43
CA ILE A 93 9.04 1.98 -10.11
C ILE A 93 10.22 1.00 -10.20
N ILE A 94 10.08 -0.10 -10.94
CA ILE A 94 11.17 -1.08 -11.13
C ILE A 94 12.37 -0.41 -11.82
N SER A 95 12.13 0.35 -12.89
CA SER A 95 13.18 1.07 -13.61
C SER A 95 13.88 2.10 -12.72
N LEU A 96 13.12 2.81 -11.87
CA LEU A 96 13.68 3.79 -10.95
C LEU A 96 14.55 3.12 -9.88
N ILE A 97 14.11 1.99 -9.33
CA ILE A 97 14.89 1.23 -8.33
C ILE A 97 16.20 0.74 -8.95
N GLU A 98 16.16 0.09 -10.11
CA GLU A 98 17.36 -0.39 -10.81
C GLU A 98 18.33 0.74 -11.18
N THR A 99 17.80 1.92 -11.53
CA THR A 99 18.62 3.11 -11.80
C THR A 99 19.37 3.57 -10.55
N ILE A 100 18.68 3.59 -9.41
CA ILE A 100 19.27 3.97 -8.13
C ILE A 100 20.27 2.89 -7.68
N ASP A 101 19.92 1.61 -7.75
CA ASP A 101 20.80 0.48 -7.42
C ASP A 101 22.04 0.41 -8.29
N SER A 102 21.98 0.89 -9.53
CA SER A 102 23.17 1.03 -10.39
C SER A 102 24.06 2.21 -9.99
N MET A 103 23.49 3.29 -9.44
CA MET A 103 24.24 4.48 -9.01
C MET A 103 24.85 4.34 -7.60
N LEU A 104 24.19 3.62 -6.69
CA LEU A 104 24.61 3.48 -5.29
C LEU A 104 26.01 2.87 -5.10
N PRO A 105 26.38 1.76 -5.79
CA PRO A 105 27.71 1.16 -5.67
C PRO A 105 28.84 2.09 -6.13
N TRP A 106 28.58 2.98 -7.10
CA TRP A 106 29.55 3.98 -7.54
C TRP A 106 29.92 4.98 -6.43
N TYR A 107 28.93 5.36 -5.61
CA TYR A 107 29.17 6.19 -4.41
C TYR A 107 29.62 5.36 -3.19
N GLY A 108 29.17 4.11 -3.06
CA GLY A 108 29.50 3.18 -1.97
C GLY A 108 30.95 2.71 -1.98
N GLY A 109 31.61 2.75 -3.14
CA GLY A 109 33.05 2.47 -3.27
C GLY A 109 33.95 3.36 -2.41
N PHE A 110 33.52 4.58 -2.04
CA PHE A 110 34.26 5.45 -1.13
C PHE A 110 34.21 5.02 0.34
N TYR A 111 33.21 4.21 0.72
CA TYR A 111 32.97 3.77 2.11
C TYR A 111 33.29 2.29 2.34
N GLY A 112 33.87 1.58 1.35
CA GLY A 112 34.24 0.16 1.46
C GLY A 112 33.06 -0.81 1.49
N LEU A 113 31.88 -0.36 1.06
CA LEU A 113 30.66 -1.14 1.00
C LEU A 113 30.31 -1.38 -0.48
N GLU A 114 30.89 -2.42 -1.07
CA GLU A 114 30.86 -2.64 -2.53
C GLU A 114 29.50 -3.12 -3.09
N SER A 115 28.49 -3.37 -2.24
CA SER A 115 27.19 -3.89 -2.69
C SER A 115 25.98 -3.28 -1.96
N LEU A 116 25.92 -1.95 -1.77
CA LEU A 116 24.68 -1.32 -1.28
C LEU A 116 23.59 -1.40 -2.35
N MET A 117 22.45 -1.97 -1.95
CA MET A 117 21.20 -1.91 -2.70
C MET A 117 20.17 -1.12 -1.89
N VAL A 118 19.21 -0.48 -2.57
CA VAL A 118 18.07 0.23 -1.97
C VAL A 118 17.30 -0.69 -1.03
N ALA A 119 17.20 -1.99 -1.36
CA ALA A 119 16.57 -2.99 -0.53
C ALA A 119 17.23 -3.12 0.86
N GLU A 120 18.56 -2.99 0.94
CA GLU A 120 19.32 -3.08 2.20
C GLU A 120 19.07 -1.86 3.09
N ILE A 121 19.12 -0.67 2.49
CA ILE A 121 18.86 0.59 3.19
C ILE A 121 17.43 0.59 3.73
N LEU A 122 16.47 0.25 2.88
CA LEU A 122 15.07 0.19 3.28
C LEU A 122 14.83 -0.91 4.32
N GLY A 123 15.50 -2.06 4.20
CA GLY A 123 15.45 -3.15 5.16
C GLY A 123 15.93 -2.73 6.55
N CYS A 124 17.00 -1.95 6.64
CA CYS A 124 17.52 -1.41 7.90
C CYS A 124 16.52 -0.42 8.55
N VAL A 125 15.96 0.51 7.77
CA VAL A 125 14.97 1.48 8.30
C VAL A 125 13.68 0.76 8.73
N MET A 126 13.20 -0.19 7.92
CA MET A 126 11.97 -0.94 8.22
C MET A 126 12.15 -1.96 9.34
N MET A 127 13.39 -2.34 9.69
CA MET A 127 13.67 -3.21 10.84
C MET A 127 13.15 -2.59 12.14
N LEU A 128 13.27 -1.27 12.31
CA LEU A 128 12.75 -0.57 13.48
C LEU A 128 11.24 -0.78 13.62
N VAL A 129 10.51 -0.61 12.52
CA VAL A 129 9.05 -0.80 12.47
C VAL A 129 8.68 -2.28 12.69
N ALA A 130 9.44 -3.20 12.11
CA ALA A 130 9.23 -4.64 12.26
C ALA A 130 9.35 -5.11 13.71
N VAL A 131 10.30 -4.56 14.47
CA VAL A 131 10.47 -4.84 15.90
C VAL A 131 9.27 -4.32 16.70
N PHE A 132 8.74 -3.13 16.39
CA PHE A 132 7.53 -2.59 17.05
C PHE A 132 6.28 -3.42 16.76
N ILE A 133 6.18 -4.03 15.58
CA ILE A 133 5.08 -4.95 15.21
C ILE A 133 5.23 -6.33 15.88
N GLY A 134 6.38 -6.62 16.51
CA GLY A 134 6.63 -7.85 17.26
C GLY A 134 7.25 -8.98 16.44
N ILE A 135 7.87 -8.67 15.29
CA ILE A 135 8.58 -9.67 14.48
C ILE A 135 9.90 -10.03 15.21
N PRO A 136 10.19 -11.33 15.43
CA PRO A 136 11.42 -11.75 16.11
C PRO A 136 12.66 -11.33 15.31
N SER A 137 13.53 -10.55 15.94
CA SER A 137 14.74 -9.95 15.33
C SER A 137 15.79 -10.96 14.87
N ASN A 138 15.72 -12.22 15.33
CA ASN A 138 16.71 -13.26 15.08
C ASN A 138 16.49 -14.08 13.77
N GLY A 139 15.41 -13.78 13.01
CA GLY A 139 15.01 -14.58 11.82
C GLY A 139 14.84 -13.80 10.51
N SER A 140 14.60 -12.48 10.56
CA SER A 140 14.34 -11.65 9.38
C SER A 140 15.54 -11.49 8.46
N ARG A 141 15.38 -11.73 7.15
CA ARG A 141 16.45 -11.52 6.13
C ARG A 141 17.19 -10.18 6.29
N ALA A 142 16.48 -9.12 6.70
CA ALA A 142 17.04 -7.80 7.01
C ALA A 142 18.05 -7.77 8.19
N TYR A 143 17.85 -8.56 9.25
CA TYR A 143 18.85 -8.65 10.34
C TYR A 143 20.13 -9.30 9.86
N ARG A 144 20.00 -10.35 9.02
CA ARG A 144 21.14 -11.17 8.56
C ARG A 144 22.07 -10.38 7.62
N LEU A 145 21.53 -9.36 6.96
CA LEU A 145 22.28 -8.45 6.11
C LEU A 145 22.91 -7.31 6.93
N ALA A 146 22.21 -6.81 7.97
CA ALA A 146 22.78 -5.85 8.93
C ALA A 146 23.90 -6.43 9.81
N THR A 147 23.90 -7.74 10.09
CA THR A 147 24.95 -8.43 10.87
C THR A 147 26.03 -9.08 10.01
N ARG A 148 26.05 -8.84 8.70
CA ARG A 148 27.10 -9.36 7.82
C ARG A 148 28.33 -8.44 7.92
N ASN A 149 29.05 -8.57 9.03
CA ASN A 149 30.46 -8.23 9.17
C ASN A 149 31.28 -9.52 9.10
#